data_AF-A0ABD1SK18-F1
#
_entry.id   AF-A0ABD1SK18-F1
#
_cell.length_a   1.000
_cell.length_b   1.000
_cell.length_c   1.000
_cell.angle_alpha   90.00
_cell.angle_beta   90.00
_cell.angle_gamma   90.00
#
_symmetry.space_group_name_H-M   'P 1'
#
loop_
_entity.id
_entity.type
_entity.pdbx_description
1 polymer ?
#
loop_
_entity_poly.entity_id
_entity_poly.type
_entity_poly.pdbx_seq_one_letter_code
_entity_poly.pdbx_strand_id
1 'polypeptide(L)'
;MVDNNNYYSFGFSEEKMSTNQYDNANENKHINLLKAQLILMIRLNGLLLSQNLITGAIPDCTGNITTLRSLHIDANRLTSSIPASLWLQNDLLELNLSSNFMSGSLPQEIGNLKVAILIDLSVNRFSGCIPSTIGDLQSLINLSLAHNTLQGPIPESMGKLVSMERLDLSYNNLSGNIPKSFEALKYLTYFNVSFNDLSGEVPTGGRFKNFSSQSFMSNEGLCGDPIYGLPPCHTTGPKRRNLKLRVVFALLGIIVLITIAMALAYAVGRYRRKTLVANTTDFAPGSTLSRVSYYELMQATQGYSENHLMMEGMWL
;
A
#
# COMPACT_ATOMS: atom_id res chain seq x y z
N MET A 1 -8.65 47.70 -11.06
CA MET A 1 -9.73 48.71 -10.82
C MET A 1 -10.31 48.44 -9.43
N VAL A 2 -10.63 49.48 -8.65
CA VAL A 2 -11.27 49.33 -7.33
C VAL A 2 -12.76 49.39 -7.54
N ASP A 3 -13.48 48.28 -7.30
CA ASP A 3 -14.94 48.29 -7.29
C ASP A 3 -15.46 48.77 -5.92
N ASN A 4 -16.64 49.38 -5.91
CA ASN A 4 -17.32 49.96 -4.72
C ASN A 4 -17.57 48.97 -3.56
N ASN A 5 -17.18 47.70 -3.72
CA ASN A 5 -17.28 46.62 -2.74
C ASN A 5 -15.93 46.24 -2.09
N ASN A 6 -14.87 47.03 -2.25
CA ASN A 6 -13.50 46.77 -1.77
C ASN A 6 -12.87 45.46 -2.33
N TYR A 7 -13.21 45.10 -3.58
CA TYR A 7 -12.53 44.06 -4.33
C TYR A 7 -11.49 44.69 -5.26
N TYR A 8 -10.30 44.11 -5.30
CA TYR A 8 -9.21 44.55 -6.18
C TYR A 8 -8.94 43.46 -7.22
N SER A 9 -9.13 43.80 -8.50
CA SER A 9 -8.81 42.95 -9.65
C SER A 9 -7.80 43.65 -10.56
N PHE A 10 -6.77 42.91 -10.97
CA PHE A 10 -5.73 43.34 -11.90
C PHE A 10 -5.38 42.20 -12.87
N GLY A 11 -5.45 42.48 -14.18
CA GLY A 11 -4.93 41.61 -15.23
C GLY A 11 -3.75 42.29 -15.93
N PHE A 12 -2.62 41.59 -16.06
CA PHE A 12 -1.52 42.04 -16.91
C PHE A 12 -1.83 41.64 -18.36
N SER A 13 -1.95 42.63 -19.27
CA SER A 13 -2.03 42.35 -20.71
C SER A 13 -0.62 42.12 -21.27
N GLU A 14 -0.49 41.13 -22.17
CA GLU A 14 0.77 40.80 -22.83
C GLU A 14 1.25 41.94 -23.73
N GLU A 15 2.24 42.73 -23.27
CA GLU A 15 3.14 43.38 -24.21
C GLU A 15 4.12 42.33 -24.73
N LYS A 16 3.94 41.94 -26.00
CA LYS A 16 4.92 41.18 -26.77
C LYS A 16 6.25 41.96 -26.75
N MET A 17 7.26 41.47 -26.04
CA MET A 17 8.64 41.86 -26.27
C MET A 17 9.53 40.64 -26.46
N SER A 18 10.21 40.69 -27.60
CA SER A 18 11.16 39.72 -28.13
C SER A 18 12.32 39.43 -27.18
N THR A 19 12.79 38.18 -27.27
CA THR A 19 14.10 37.67 -26.87
C THR A 19 15.20 38.74 -26.70
N ASN A 20 15.62 38.98 -25.46
CA ASN A 20 16.98 38.82 -24.96
C ASN A 20 17.11 39.50 -23.59
N GLN A 21 17.87 38.88 -22.70
CA GLN A 21 18.29 39.37 -21.38
C GLN A 21 17.38 38.97 -20.20
N TYR A 22 17.73 37.83 -19.61
CA TYR A 22 17.32 37.40 -18.26
C TYR A 22 17.81 38.42 -17.23
N ASP A 23 16.93 39.30 -16.77
CA ASP A 23 17.22 40.24 -15.67
C ASP A 23 16.49 39.82 -14.38
N ASN A 24 17.27 39.44 -13.36
CA ASN A 24 16.88 39.25 -11.95
C ASN A 24 16.19 40.49 -11.32
N ALA A 25 16.09 41.60 -12.04
CA ALA A 25 15.37 42.81 -11.62
C ALA A 25 13.83 42.64 -11.72
N ASN A 26 13.32 41.79 -12.61
CA ASN A 26 11.88 41.58 -12.80
C ASN A 26 11.24 40.63 -11.78
N GLU A 27 12.02 39.71 -11.20
CA GLU A 27 11.58 38.82 -10.11
C GLU A 27 11.23 39.61 -8.84
N ASN A 28 12.03 40.63 -8.52
CA ASN A 28 11.78 41.49 -7.38
C ASN A 28 10.66 42.51 -7.64
N LYS A 29 10.36 42.88 -8.89
CA LYS A 29 9.34 43.89 -9.21
C LYS A 29 7.93 43.42 -8.82
N HIS A 30 7.62 42.13 -9.03
CA HIS A 30 6.29 41.57 -8.76
C HIS A 30 6.07 41.23 -7.27
N ILE A 31 7.09 40.72 -6.57
CA ILE A 31 7.05 40.55 -5.10
C ILE A 31 7.01 41.91 -4.40
N ASN A 32 7.77 42.90 -4.88
CA ASN A 32 7.71 44.25 -4.34
C ASN A 32 6.36 44.94 -4.64
N LEU A 33 5.67 44.59 -5.72
CA LEU A 33 4.31 45.06 -5.98
C LEU A 33 3.30 44.44 -5.00
N LEU A 34 3.37 43.11 -4.76
CA LEU A 34 2.56 42.44 -3.75
C LEU A 34 2.81 43.04 -2.35
N LYS A 35 4.08 43.22 -1.97
CA LYS A 35 4.49 43.86 -0.72
C LYS A 35 4.03 45.32 -0.62
N ALA A 36 4.20 46.12 -1.67
CA ALA A 36 3.79 47.53 -1.69
C ALA A 36 2.26 47.70 -1.63
N GLN A 37 1.50 46.75 -2.18
CA GLN A 37 0.04 46.74 -2.12
C GLN A 37 -0.49 46.23 -0.77
N LEU A 38 0.18 45.25 -0.14
CA LEU A 38 -0.11 44.78 1.22
C LEU A 38 0.08 45.87 2.28
N ILE A 39 1.06 46.77 2.09
CA ILE A 39 1.39 47.86 3.04
C ILE A 39 0.34 48.99 3.05
N LEU A 40 -0.56 49.08 2.04
CA LEU A 40 -1.48 50.21 1.86
C LEU A 40 -2.96 49.95 2.24
N MET A 41 -3.39 48.75 2.64
CA MET A 41 -4.83 48.39 2.54
C MET A 41 -5.46 47.74 3.79
N ILE A 42 -5.96 48.57 4.72
CA ILE A 42 -6.68 48.15 5.96
C ILE A 42 -8.14 47.70 5.70
N ARG A 43 -8.60 47.57 4.44
CA ARG A 43 -10.02 47.28 4.13
C ARG A 43 -10.26 46.30 2.97
N LEU A 44 -9.33 45.39 2.72
CA LEU A 44 -9.46 44.47 1.59
C LEU A 44 -10.35 43.29 1.98
N ASN A 45 -11.50 43.17 1.33
CA ASN A 45 -12.41 42.03 1.50
C ASN A 45 -12.08 40.90 0.51
N GLY A 46 -11.54 41.25 -0.66
CA GLY A 46 -11.15 40.26 -1.66
C GLY A 46 -9.90 40.66 -2.44
N LEU A 47 -8.96 39.72 -2.54
CA LEU A 47 -7.74 39.83 -3.34
C LEU A 47 -7.86 38.92 -4.56
N LEU A 48 -8.02 39.52 -5.75
CA LEU A 48 -8.20 38.80 -7.00
C LEU A 48 -7.01 39.08 -7.92
N LEU A 49 -6.11 38.11 -8.01
CA LEU A 49 -4.86 38.15 -8.77
C LEU A 49 -4.73 36.95 -9.72
N SER A 50 -5.86 36.32 -10.07
CA SER A 50 -5.93 35.17 -10.97
C SER A 50 -5.33 35.44 -12.36
N GLN A 51 -4.80 34.40 -13.00
CA GLN A 51 -4.33 34.44 -14.40
C GLN A 51 -3.23 35.47 -14.66
N ASN A 52 -2.21 35.48 -13.81
CA ASN A 52 -1.04 36.35 -13.94
C ASN A 52 0.26 35.51 -13.97
N LEU A 53 1.42 36.19 -13.97
CA LEU A 53 2.74 35.54 -13.96
C LEU A 53 3.42 35.65 -12.59
N ILE A 54 2.65 35.73 -11.50
CA ILE A 54 3.20 35.91 -10.15
C ILE A 54 4.00 34.66 -9.76
N THR A 55 5.24 34.87 -9.35
CA THR A 55 6.17 33.82 -8.92
C THR A 55 6.49 33.93 -7.43
N GLY A 56 7.14 32.90 -6.89
CA GLY A 56 7.59 32.86 -5.50
C GLY A 56 6.51 32.38 -4.54
N ALA A 57 6.75 32.56 -3.24
CA ALA A 57 5.85 32.11 -2.19
C ALA A 57 4.81 33.18 -1.84
N ILE A 58 3.63 32.75 -1.38
CA ILE A 58 2.67 33.64 -0.72
C ILE A 58 3.31 34.16 0.58
N PRO A 59 3.40 35.48 0.82
CA PRO A 59 4.03 36.01 2.03
C PRO A 59 3.27 35.64 3.30
N ASP A 60 3.99 35.37 4.39
CA ASP A 60 3.40 35.05 5.71
C ASP A 60 2.49 36.16 6.23
N CYS A 61 2.73 37.42 5.88
CA CYS A 61 1.89 38.54 6.30
C CYS A 61 0.49 38.55 5.67
N THR A 62 0.22 37.69 4.67
CA THR A 62 -1.11 37.53 4.08
C THR A 62 -2.15 37.15 5.14
N GLY A 63 -1.75 36.34 6.13
CA GLY A 63 -2.61 35.98 7.26
C GLY A 63 -2.99 37.16 8.18
N ASN A 64 -2.23 38.26 8.16
CA ASN A 64 -2.53 39.44 8.99
C ASN A 64 -3.69 40.29 8.45
N ILE A 65 -4.16 40.02 7.23
CA ILE A 65 -5.30 40.71 6.62
C ILE A 65 -6.60 40.09 7.15
N THR A 66 -6.97 40.41 8.39
CA THR A 66 -8.14 39.80 9.06
C THR A 66 -9.49 40.11 8.38
N THR A 67 -9.53 41.13 7.51
CA THR A 67 -10.71 41.47 6.70
C THR A 67 -10.87 40.62 5.46
N LEU A 68 -9.87 39.81 5.09
CA LEU A 68 -9.91 39.03 3.86
C LEU A 68 -11.05 38.01 3.93
N ARG A 69 -11.84 37.96 2.87
CA ARG A 69 -12.97 37.03 2.68
C ARG A 69 -12.79 36.18 1.44
N SER A 70 -12.18 36.73 0.39
CA SER A 70 -11.98 36.05 -0.88
C SER A 70 -10.53 36.20 -1.33
N LEU A 71 -9.84 35.08 -1.53
CA LEU A 71 -8.45 35.04 -2.00
C LEU A 71 -8.36 34.19 -3.25
N HIS A 72 -8.24 34.84 -4.40
CA HIS A 72 -8.07 34.16 -5.69
C HIS A 72 -6.72 34.57 -6.27
N ILE A 73 -5.77 33.63 -6.30
CA ILE A 73 -4.45 33.79 -6.92
C ILE A 73 -4.17 32.57 -7.83
N ASP A 74 -5.23 32.00 -8.40
CA ASP A 74 -5.15 30.86 -9.30
C ASP A 74 -4.49 31.20 -10.64
N ALA A 75 -4.06 30.17 -11.37
CA ALA A 75 -3.43 30.31 -12.68
C ALA A 75 -2.23 31.29 -12.66
N ASN A 76 -1.30 31.03 -11.74
CA ASN A 76 -0.05 31.78 -11.58
C ASN A 76 1.15 30.80 -11.55
N ARG A 77 2.32 31.27 -11.11
CA ARG A 77 3.54 30.45 -10.96
C ARG A 77 4.02 30.43 -9.51
N LEU A 78 3.09 30.49 -8.55
CA LEU A 78 3.40 30.44 -7.13
C LEU A 78 4.05 29.11 -6.78
N THR A 79 5.01 29.16 -5.87
CA THR A 79 5.76 28.00 -5.36
C THR A 79 5.62 27.90 -3.85
N SER A 80 6.25 26.89 -3.25
CA SER A 80 6.31 26.68 -1.80
C SER A 80 4.95 26.33 -1.18
N SER A 81 4.93 26.14 0.14
CA SER A 81 3.72 25.84 0.89
C SER A 81 2.88 27.08 1.17
N ILE A 82 1.59 26.85 1.40
CA ILE A 82 0.67 27.87 1.90
C ILE A 82 1.15 28.30 3.30
N PRO A 83 1.31 29.61 3.57
CA PRO A 83 1.81 30.09 4.85
C PRO A 83 0.85 29.74 5.99
N ALA A 84 1.41 29.36 7.14
CA ALA A 84 0.63 28.87 8.27
C ALA A 84 -0.42 29.89 8.77
N SER A 85 -0.11 31.16 8.64
CA SER A 85 -0.96 32.28 9.02
C SER A 85 -2.27 32.36 8.22
N LEU A 86 -2.31 31.83 6.99
CA LEU A 86 -3.53 31.82 6.18
C LEU A 86 -4.59 30.88 6.78
N TRP A 87 -4.17 29.76 7.38
CA TRP A 87 -5.07 28.81 8.05
C TRP A 87 -5.65 29.34 9.37
N LEU A 88 -5.25 30.54 9.81
CA LEU A 88 -5.81 31.20 10.98
C LEU A 88 -6.93 32.19 10.61
N GLN A 89 -7.23 32.37 9.33
CA GLN A 89 -8.26 33.30 8.85
C GLN A 89 -9.66 32.67 8.92
N ASN A 90 -10.25 32.69 10.12
CA ASN A 90 -11.55 32.06 10.39
C ASN A 90 -12.73 32.63 9.58
N ASP A 91 -12.57 33.82 8.99
CA ASP A 91 -13.62 34.49 8.21
C ASP A 91 -13.45 34.33 6.69
N LEU A 92 -12.45 33.57 6.22
CA LEU A 92 -12.20 33.37 4.79
C LEU A 92 -13.33 32.52 4.19
N LEU A 93 -14.03 33.07 3.19
CA LEU A 93 -15.14 32.44 2.48
C LEU A 93 -14.64 31.65 1.27
N GLU A 94 -13.71 32.21 0.52
CA GLU A 94 -13.24 31.66 -0.74
C GLU A 94 -11.72 31.64 -0.78
N LEU A 95 -11.16 30.48 -1.08
CA LEU A 95 -9.74 30.28 -1.30
C LEU A 95 -9.55 29.55 -2.62
N ASN A 96 -9.01 30.24 -3.62
CA ASN A 96 -8.64 29.65 -4.90
C ASN A 96 -7.15 29.88 -5.17
N LEU A 97 -6.37 28.81 -5.05
CA LEU A 97 -4.93 28.77 -5.34
C LEU A 97 -4.62 27.77 -6.46
N SER A 98 -5.64 27.36 -7.21
CA SER A 98 -5.51 26.33 -8.22
C SER A 98 -4.55 26.73 -9.36
N SER A 99 -4.05 25.74 -10.09
CA SER A 99 -3.16 25.97 -11.24
C SER A 99 -1.92 26.79 -10.89
N ASN A 100 -1.15 26.31 -9.93
CA ASN A 100 0.13 26.86 -9.50
C ASN A 100 1.18 25.73 -9.33
N PHE A 101 2.34 26.03 -8.75
CA PHE A 101 3.38 25.05 -8.42
C PHE A 101 3.58 24.91 -6.90
N MET A 102 2.52 25.15 -6.12
CA MET A 102 2.58 25.09 -4.65
C MET A 102 2.74 23.65 -4.17
N SER A 103 3.40 23.45 -3.03
CA SER A 103 3.79 22.14 -2.51
C SER A 103 3.61 22.04 -0.99
N GLY A 104 3.87 20.86 -0.42
CA GLY A 104 3.76 20.61 1.02
C GLY A 104 2.43 19.96 1.40
N SER A 105 2.22 19.71 2.68
CA SER A 105 1.04 19.03 3.19
C SER A 105 -0.07 19.98 3.63
N LEU A 106 -1.32 19.54 3.50
CA LEU A 106 -2.46 20.22 4.10
C LEU A 106 -2.43 20.06 5.63
N PRO A 107 -2.38 21.14 6.42
CA PRO A 107 -2.24 21.06 7.86
C PRO A 107 -3.61 20.89 8.54
N GLN A 108 -3.65 20.48 9.81
CA GLN A 108 -4.91 20.28 10.54
C GLN A 108 -5.69 21.60 10.72
N GLU A 109 -4.98 22.72 10.72
CA GLU A 109 -5.48 24.08 10.84
C GLU A 109 -6.41 24.48 9.69
N ILE A 110 -6.43 23.75 8.56
CA ILE A 110 -7.43 23.96 7.50
C ILE A 110 -8.87 23.91 8.06
N GLY A 111 -9.08 23.11 9.11
CA GLY A 111 -10.37 23.01 9.80
C GLY A 111 -10.81 24.29 10.50
N ASN A 112 -9.96 25.31 10.61
CA ASN A 112 -10.32 26.61 11.19
C ASN A 112 -11.15 27.49 10.25
N LEU A 113 -11.13 27.21 8.94
CA LEU A 113 -11.84 28.00 7.92
C LEU A 113 -13.36 27.72 7.92
N LYS A 114 -14.00 27.79 9.09
CA LYS A 114 -15.37 27.27 9.34
C LYS A 114 -16.44 27.85 8.42
N VAL A 115 -16.24 29.06 7.93
CA VAL A 115 -17.18 29.77 7.04
C VAL A 115 -16.85 29.58 5.55
N ALA A 116 -15.77 28.88 5.21
CA ALA A 116 -15.37 28.68 3.83
C ALA A 116 -16.47 27.94 3.05
N ILE A 117 -16.81 28.50 1.89
CA ILE A 117 -17.77 27.94 0.93
C ILE A 117 -17.06 27.34 -0.29
N LEU A 118 -15.87 27.83 -0.62
CA LEU A 118 -15.06 27.38 -1.75
C LEU A 118 -13.60 27.24 -1.33
N ILE A 119 -13.05 26.05 -1.54
CA ILE A 119 -11.61 25.78 -1.47
C ILE A 119 -11.21 25.04 -2.74
N ASP A 120 -10.40 25.69 -3.57
CA ASP A 120 -9.81 25.09 -4.76
C ASP A 120 -8.28 25.18 -4.69
N LEU A 121 -7.66 24.01 -4.49
CA LEU A 121 -6.21 23.82 -4.43
C LEU A 121 -5.74 22.90 -5.58
N SER A 122 -6.58 22.70 -6.58
CA SER A 122 -6.30 21.76 -7.67
C SER A 122 -5.12 22.18 -8.55
N VAL A 123 -4.55 21.24 -9.29
CA VAL A 123 -3.46 21.48 -10.24
C VAL A 123 -2.27 22.17 -9.54
N ASN A 124 -1.72 21.46 -8.55
CA ASN A 124 -0.57 21.88 -7.74
C ASN A 124 0.30 20.64 -7.44
N ARG A 125 1.17 20.72 -6.42
CA ARG A 125 2.05 19.63 -5.98
C ARG A 125 1.88 19.36 -4.47
N PHE A 126 0.67 19.53 -3.94
CA PHE A 126 0.38 19.19 -2.55
C PHE A 126 0.53 17.69 -2.32
N SER A 127 1.05 17.30 -1.16
CA SER A 127 1.38 15.93 -0.81
C SER A 127 0.95 15.58 0.62
N GLY A 128 1.18 14.34 1.04
CA GLY A 128 0.72 13.86 2.35
C GLY A 128 -0.78 13.58 2.37
N CYS A 129 -1.34 13.40 3.57
CA CYS A 129 -2.74 13.01 3.75
C CYS A 129 -3.68 14.21 3.78
N ILE A 130 -4.94 13.98 3.39
CA ILE A 130 -6.02 14.92 3.65
C ILE A 130 -6.30 14.90 5.18
N PRO A 131 -6.21 16.03 5.89
CA PRO A 131 -6.44 16.06 7.34
C PRO A 131 -7.91 15.82 7.67
N SER A 132 -8.19 15.10 8.76
CA SER A 132 -9.56 14.78 9.16
C SER A 132 -10.38 16.02 9.57
N THR A 133 -9.72 17.09 10.01
CA THR A 133 -10.34 18.38 10.34
C THR A 133 -10.98 19.08 9.14
N ILE A 134 -10.68 18.66 7.91
CA ILE A 134 -11.40 19.16 6.73
C ILE A 134 -12.92 18.89 6.85
N GLY A 135 -13.31 17.82 7.54
CA GLY A 135 -14.72 17.49 7.81
C GLY A 135 -15.43 18.47 8.74
N ASP A 136 -14.71 19.41 9.35
CA ASP A 136 -15.33 20.43 10.19
C ASP A 136 -15.82 21.66 9.39
N LEU A 137 -15.53 21.72 8.09
CA LEU A 137 -15.92 22.82 7.20
C LEU A 137 -17.37 22.66 6.71
N GLN A 138 -18.33 22.69 7.62
CA GLN A 138 -19.73 22.33 7.31
C GLN A 138 -20.42 23.29 6.32
N SER A 139 -19.91 24.51 6.16
CA SER A 139 -20.35 25.49 5.16
C SER A 139 -19.78 25.26 3.76
N LEU A 140 -18.84 24.32 3.60
CA LEU A 140 -18.12 24.11 2.34
C LEU A 140 -19.05 23.51 1.28
N ILE A 141 -19.16 24.21 0.15
CA ILE A 141 -20.00 23.85 -1.00
C ILE A 141 -19.15 23.21 -2.10
N ASN A 142 -17.96 23.77 -2.34
CA ASN A 142 -17.05 23.32 -3.38
C ASN A 142 -15.66 23.05 -2.80
N LEU A 143 -15.19 21.81 -2.95
CA LEU A 143 -13.84 21.40 -2.62
C LEU A 143 -13.20 20.71 -3.83
N SER A 144 -12.10 21.29 -4.31
CA SER A 144 -11.28 20.68 -5.35
C SER A 144 -9.83 20.54 -4.86
N LEU A 145 -9.36 19.30 -4.79
CA LEU A 145 -7.97 18.92 -4.50
C LEU A 145 -7.36 18.16 -5.69
N ALA A 146 -8.03 18.17 -6.84
CA ALA A 146 -7.67 17.39 -8.00
C ALA A 146 -6.27 17.71 -8.53
N HIS A 147 -5.62 16.77 -9.22
CA HIS A 147 -4.30 16.98 -9.83
C HIS A 147 -3.25 17.46 -8.81
N ASN A 148 -3.04 16.66 -7.78
CA ASN A 148 -1.99 16.83 -6.78
C ASN A 148 -1.28 15.48 -6.56
N THR A 149 -0.48 15.38 -5.51
CA THR A 149 0.22 14.15 -5.08
C THR A 149 -0.24 13.72 -3.68
N LEU A 150 -1.50 13.99 -3.33
CA LEU A 150 -2.07 13.62 -2.04
C LEU A 150 -2.17 12.10 -1.93
N GLN A 151 -1.95 11.57 -0.72
CA GLN A 151 -1.87 10.13 -0.46
C GLN A 151 -2.67 9.72 0.77
N GLY A 152 -2.80 8.42 0.97
CA GLY A 152 -3.52 7.85 2.11
C GLY A 152 -5.04 7.93 1.96
N PRO A 153 -5.80 7.63 3.04
CA PRO A 153 -7.24 7.48 2.95
C PRO A 153 -7.98 8.81 2.85
N ILE A 154 -9.12 8.77 2.17
CA ILE A 154 -10.13 9.83 2.24
C ILE A 154 -10.71 9.81 3.68
N PRO A 155 -10.64 10.92 4.45
CA PRO A 155 -11.12 10.93 5.83
C PRO A 155 -12.63 10.68 5.94
N GLU A 156 -13.04 9.78 6.83
CA GLU A 156 -14.46 9.50 7.09
C GLU A 156 -15.23 10.74 7.56
N SER A 157 -14.54 11.66 8.24
CA SER A 157 -15.07 12.93 8.70
C SER A 157 -15.60 13.83 7.58
N MET A 158 -15.15 13.66 6.33
CA MET A 158 -15.70 14.41 5.18
C MET A 158 -17.18 14.12 4.92
N GLY A 159 -17.74 13.03 5.46
CA GLY A 159 -19.20 12.80 5.47
C GLY A 159 -19.99 13.82 6.31
N LYS A 160 -19.33 14.67 7.11
CA LYS A 160 -19.94 15.78 7.87
C LYS A 160 -20.09 17.07 7.07
N LEU A 161 -19.60 17.13 5.82
CA LEU A 161 -19.66 18.30 4.95
C LEU A 161 -21.08 18.50 4.39
N VAL A 162 -22.03 18.79 5.26
CA VAL A 162 -23.47 18.75 4.96
C VAL A 162 -23.93 19.70 3.85
N SER A 163 -23.16 20.74 3.54
CA SER A 163 -23.43 21.70 2.46
C SER A 163 -22.74 21.36 1.13
N MET A 164 -21.95 20.27 1.09
CA MET A 164 -21.13 19.92 -0.06
C MET A 164 -21.97 19.63 -1.31
N GLU A 165 -21.65 20.32 -2.39
CA GLU A 165 -22.26 20.12 -3.71
C GLU A 165 -21.26 19.56 -4.72
N ARG A 166 -19.99 19.98 -4.65
CA ARG A 166 -18.95 19.59 -5.61
C ARG A 166 -17.69 19.14 -4.88
N LEU A 167 -17.32 17.89 -5.07
CA LEU A 167 -16.11 17.30 -4.51
C LEU A 167 -15.25 16.67 -5.61
N ASP A 168 -14.08 17.25 -5.85
CA ASP A 168 -13.09 16.70 -6.78
C ASP A 168 -11.80 16.31 -6.05
N LEU A 169 -11.50 15.01 -6.06
CA LEU A 169 -10.28 14.42 -5.50
C LEU A 169 -9.50 13.64 -6.57
N SER A 170 -9.87 13.81 -7.84
CA SER A 170 -9.29 13.03 -8.94
C SER A 170 -7.80 13.33 -9.17
N TYR A 171 -7.08 12.42 -9.83
CA TYR A 171 -5.65 12.57 -10.13
C TYR A 171 -4.80 12.87 -8.89
N ASN A 172 -4.80 11.92 -7.96
CA ASN A 172 -3.95 11.89 -6.76
C ASN A 172 -3.46 10.44 -6.51
N ASN A 173 -2.80 10.20 -5.39
CA ASN A 173 -2.39 8.86 -4.90
C ASN A 173 -3.22 8.44 -3.67
N LEU A 174 -4.49 8.84 -3.61
CA LEU A 174 -5.38 8.48 -2.50
C LEU A 174 -5.65 6.98 -2.52
N SER A 175 -5.68 6.36 -1.35
CA SER A 175 -5.81 4.90 -1.21
C SER A 175 -6.87 4.50 -0.19
N GLY A 176 -7.17 3.20 -0.10
CA GLY A 176 -8.24 2.69 0.76
C GLY A 176 -9.63 2.97 0.21
N ASN A 177 -10.64 2.93 1.08
CA ASN A 177 -12.05 2.96 0.66
C ASN A 177 -12.60 4.37 0.48
N ILE A 178 -13.56 4.51 -0.43
CA ILE A 178 -14.47 5.68 -0.44
C ILE A 178 -15.35 5.57 0.84
N PRO A 179 -15.36 6.58 1.73
CA PRO A 179 -16.09 6.49 2.98
C PRO A 179 -17.59 6.35 2.74
N LYS A 180 -18.21 5.34 3.38
CA LYS A 180 -19.67 5.15 3.32
C LYS A 180 -20.44 6.34 3.90
N SER A 181 -19.82 7.14 4.76
CA SER A 181 -20.38 8.39 5.27
C SER A 181 -20.74 9.39 4.16
N PHE A 182 -20.19 9.26 2.95
CA PHE A 182 -20.52 10.16 1.82
C PHE A 182 -21.95 9.96 1.32
N GLU A 183 -22.61 8.84 1.63
CA GLU A 183 -24.04 8.64 1.34
C GLU A 183 -24.93 9.67 2.05
N ALA A 184 -24.45 10.29 3.14
CA ALA A 184 -25.15 11.32 3.89
C ALA A 184 -25.10 12.72 3.23
N LEU A 185 -24.25 12.93 2.23
CA LEU A 185 -24.06 14.22 1.56
C LEU A 185 -25.22 14.47 0.57
N LYS A 186 -26.32 15.04 1.08
CA LYS A 186 -27.59 15.17 0.34
C LYS A 186 -27.52 16.10 -0.88
N TYR A 187 -26.65 17.11 -0.84
CA TYR A 187 -26.51 18.11 -1.90
C TYR A 187 -25.41 17.78 -2.91
N LEU A 188 -24.68 16.67 -2.74
CA LEU A 188 -23.59 16.31 -3.64
C LEU A 188 -24.14 16.06 -5.06
N THR A 189 -23.73 16.92 -5.99
CA THR A 189 -24.14 16.88 -7.41
C THR A 189 -22.98 16.54 -8.33
N TYR A 190 -21.75 16.89 -7.94
CA TYR A 190 -20.53 16.52 -8.64
C TYR A 190 -19.58 15.81 -7.69
N PHE A 191 -19.12 14.63 -8.11
CA PHE A 191 -18.18 13.81 -7.37
C PHE A 191 -17.19 13.17 -8.34
N ASN A 192 -15.91 13.31 -8.08
CA ASN A 192 -14.87 12.68 -8.88
C ASN A 192 -13.70 12.21 -8.00
N VAL A 193 -13.40 10.92 -8.07
CA VAL A 193 -12.25 10.28 -7.40
C VAL A 193 -11.44 9.45 -8.39
N SER A 194 -11.64 9.65 -9.69
CA SER A 194 -10.92 8.93 -10.74
C SER A 194 -9.41 9.16 -10.65
N PHE A 195 -8.64 8.23 -11.20
CA PHE A 195 -7.18 8.30 -11.22
C PHE A 195 -6.58 8.45 -9.80
N ASN A 196 -6.84 7.44 -8.98
CA ASN A 196 -6.29 7.27 -7.64
C ASN A 196 -5.96 5.77 -7.41
N ASP A 197 -5.49 5.44 -6.20
CA ASP A 197 -5.20 4.07 -5.76
C ASP A 197 -6.31 3.52 -4.83
N LEU A 198 -7.57 3.93 -5.04
CA LEU A 198 -8.69 3.55 -4.18
C LEU A 198 -9.07 2.09 -4.35
N SER A 199 -9.65 1.51 -3.29
CA SER A 199 -10.05 0.12 -3.25
C SER A 199 -11.33 -0.14 -2.47
N GLY A 200 -11.91 -1.33 -2.67
CA GLY A 200 -13.11 -1.77 -1.98
C GLY A 200 -14.40 -1.36 -2.67
N GLU A 201 -15.52 -1.61 -2.00
CA GLU A 201 -16.85 -1.40 -2.56
C GLU A 201 -17.19 0.10 -2.65
N VAL A 202 -17.63 0.53 -3.83
CA VAL A 202 -18.17 1.88 -4.03
C VAL A 202 -19.53 2.00 -3.32
N PRO A 203 -19.75 3.03 -2.48
CA PRO A 203 -21.05 3.27 -1.85
C PRO A 203 -22.18 3.37 -2.89
N THR A 204 -23.35 2.82 -2.57
CA THR A 204 -24.51 2.80 -3.49
C THR A 204 -25.65 3.70 -3.01
N GLY A 205 -25.61 4.14 -1.76
CA GLY A 205 -26.65 4.98 -1.16
C GLY A 205 -26.56 6.46 -1.53
N GLY A 206 -27.60 7.20 -1.14
CA GLY A 206 -27.63 8.66 -1.27
C GLY A 206 -27.55 9.15 -2.72
N ARG A 207 -26.54 10.00 -2.98
CA ARG A 207 -26.30 10.60 -4.30
C ARG A 207 -25.46 9.74 -5.23
N PHE A 208 -24.85 8.65 -4.75
CA PHE A 208 -23.94 7.82 -5.55
C PHE A 208 -24.59 7.24 -6.80
N LYS A 209 -25.86 6.85 -6.71
CA LYS A 209 -26.68 6.38 -7.84
C LYS A 209 -26.78 7.35 -9.02
N ASN A 210 -26.44 8.63 -8.83
CA ASN A 210 -26.49 9.65 -9.88
C ASN A 210 -25.12 9.89 -10.54
N PHE A 211 -24.03 9.31 -10.01
CA PHE A 211 -22.70 9.51 -10.57
C PHE A 211 -22.42 8.51 -11.69
N SER A 212 -21.58 8.94 -12.63
CA SER A 212 -21.19 8.15 -13.80
C SER A 212 -19.96 7.30 -13.53
N SER A 213 -19.69 6.30 -14.37
CA SER A 213 -18.47 5.49 -14.29
C SER A 213 -17.18 6.33 -14.32
N GLN A 214 -17.21 7.49 -14.97
CA GLN A 214 -16.09 8.43 -15.05
C GLN A 214 -15.67 8.94 -13.66
N SER A 215 -16.59 9.01 -12.69
CA SER A 215 -16.27 9.43 -11.33
C SER A 215 -15.34 8.46 -10.60
N PHE A 216 -15.25 7.20 -11.06
CA PHE A 216 -14.55 6.11 -10.37
C PHE A 216 -13.44 5.46 -11.21
N MET A 217 -13.32 5.82 -12.49
CA MET A 217 -12.37 5.19 -13.41
C MET A 217 -10.92 5.28 -12.94
N SER A 218 -10.08 4.37 -13.42
CA SER A 218 -8.65 4.32 -13.09
C SER A 218 -8.37 4.20 -11.59
N ASN A 219 -9.16 3.36 -10.90
CA ASN A 219 -8.89 2.87 -9.55
C ASN A 219 -9.01 1.34 -9.57
N GLU A 220 -7.89 0.63 -9.72
CA GLU A 220 -7.91 -0.82 -9.96
C GLU A 220 -8.51 -1.64 -8.82
N GLY A 221 -8.45 -1.13 -7.58
CA GLY A 221 -8.96 -1.81 -6.41
C GLY A 221 -10.47 -1.64 -6.18
N LEU A 222 -11.14 -0.74 -6.90
CA LEU A 222 -12.57 -0.49 -6.71
C LEU A 222 -13.40 -1.62 -7.30
N CYS A 223 -14.47 -1.95 -6.60
CA CYS A 223 -15.44 -2.94 -7.00
C CYS A 223 -16.85 -2.47 -6.62
N GLY A 224 -17.89 -3.13 -7.13
CA GLY A 224 -19.26 -2.84 -6.74
C GLY A 224 -20.25 -2.95 -7.89
N ASP A 225 -21.14 -1.96 -7.99
CA ASP A 225 -22.24 -1.97 -8.93
C ASP A 225 -21.75 -1.88 -10.39
N PRO A 226 -22.18 -2.81 -11.28
CA PRO A 226 -21.85 -2.77 -12.71
C PRO A 226 -22.27 -1.48 -13.43
N ILE A 227 -23.22 -0.70 -12.89
CA ILE A 227 -23.60 0.60 -13.47
C ILE A 227 -22.40 1.56 -13.58
N TYR A 228 -21.40 1.40 -12.72
CA TYR A 228 -20.16 2.18 -12.74
C TYR A 228 -19.06 1.54 -13.60
N GLY A 229 -19.33 0.42 -14.28
CA GLY A 229 -18.33 -0.34 -15.03
C GLY A 229 -17.32 -1.07 -14.14
N LEU A 230 -17.65 -1.28 -12.86
CA LEU A 230 -16.77 -1.90 -11.88
C LEU A 230 -16.95 -3.43 -11.81
N PRO A 231 -15.89 -4.19 -11.50
CA PRO A 231 -16.02 -5.61 -11.23
C PRO A 231 -16.82 -5.85 -9.93
N PRO A 232 -17.52 -6.99 -9.80
CA PRO A 232 -18.20 -7.34 -8.56
C PRO A 232 -17.18 -7.54 -7.44
N CYS A 233 -17.50 -7.10 -6.23
CA CYS A 233 -16.62 -7.29 -5.09
C CYS A 233 -16.45 -8.77 -4.76
N HIS A 234 -15.19 -9.22 -4.65
CA HIS A 234 -14.89 -10.56 -4.17
C HIS A 234 -15.25 -10.66 -2.69
N THR A 235 -16.44 -11.16 -2.40
CA THR A 235 -16.81 -11.56 -1.05
C THR A 235 -15.91 -12.73 -0.65
N THR A 236 -14.82 -12.45 0.06
CA THR A 236 -14.22 -13.49 0.88
C THR A 236 -15.25 -13.80 1.97
N GLY A 237 -16.15 -14.74 1.71
CA GLY A 237 -16.86 -15.44 2.79
C GLY A 237 -15.83 -15.88 3.83
N PRO A 238 -16.22 -16.04 5.11
CA PRO A 238 -15.29 -16.42 6.16
C PRO A 238 -14.49 -17.61 5.64
N LYS A 239 -13.16 -17.46 5.54
CA LYS A 239 -12.28 -18.52 5.06
C LYS A 239 -12.70 -19.77 5.81
N ARG A 240 -13.42 -20.70 5.15
CA ARG A 240 -13.55 -22.07 5.63
C ARG A 240 -12.12 -22.57 5.57
N ARG A 241 -11.39 -22.37 6.67
CA ARG A 241 -10.07 -22.97 6.91
C ARG A 241 -10.32 -24.43 6.62
N ASN A 242 -9.80 -24.92 5.49
CA ASN A 242 -10.06 -26.26 5.02
C ASN A 242 -9.50 -27.23 6.07
N LEU A 243 -10.34 -27.60 7.04
CA LEU A 243 -10.02 -28.54 8.11
C LEU A 243 -9.51 -29.85 7.50
N LYS A 244 -10.06 -30.22 6.34
CA LYS A 244 -9.60 -31.33 5.51
C LYS A 244 -8.12 -31.24 5.15
N LEU A 245 -7.61 -30.06 4.77
CA LEU A 245 -6.21 -29.88 4.38
C LEU A 245 -5.25 -30.03 5.57
N ARG A 246 -5.65 -29.53 6.76
CA ARG A 246 -4.88 -29.74 8.00
C ARG A 246 -4.83 -31.19 8.43
N VAL A 247 -5.95 -31.89 8.33
CA VAL A 247 -6.02 -33.33 8.63
C VAL A 247 -5.12 -34.12 7.67
N VAL A 248 -5.11 -33.78 6.38
CA VAL A 248 -4.21 -34.43 5.40
C VAL A 248 -2.74 -34.20 5.74
N PHE A 249 -2.33 -32.96 6.04
CA PHE A 249 -0.93 -32.68 6.43
C PHE A 249 -0.55 -33.36 7.75
N ALA A 250 -1.47 -33.46 8.72
CA ALA A 250 -1.23 -34.18 9.96
C ALA A 250 -1.04 -35.70 9.73
N LEU A 251 -1.86 -36.31 8.86
CA LEU A 251 -1.74 -37.72 8.51
C LEU A 251 -0.44 -38.03 7.77
N LEU A 252 -0.02 -37.16 6.83
CA LEU A 252 1.27 -37.29 6.15
C LEU A 252 2.45 -37.19 7.14
N GLY A 253 2.37 -36.29 8.11
CA GLY A 253 3.38 -36.19 9.17
C GLY A 253 3.48 -37.45 10.02
N ILE A 254 2.34 -38.06 10.39
CA ILE A 254 2.31 -39.32 11.15
C ILE A 254 2.93 -40.46 10.35
N ILE A 255 2.60 -40.57 9.05
CA ILE A 255 3.18 -41.60 8.18
C ILE A 255 4.70 -41.48 8.11
N VAL A 256 5.24 -40.26 7.94
CA VAL A 256 6.69 -40.02 7.93
C VAL A 256 7.33 -40.46 9.25
N LEU A 257 6.74 -40.10 10.39
CA LEU A 257 7.26 -40.51 11.71
C LEU A 257 7.28 -42.04 11.88
N ILE A 258 6.24 -42.73 11.42
CA ILE A 258 6.18 -44.20 11.45
C ILE A 258 7.28 -44.80 10.57
N THR A 259 7.51 -44.25 9.37
CA THR A 259 8.57 -44.77 8.49
C THR A 259 9.97 -44.59 9.07
N ILE A 260 10.24 -43.44 9.71
CA ILE A 260 11.51 -43.18 10.40
C ILE A 260 11.69 -44.15 11.57
N ALA A 261 10.65 -44.36 12.37
CA ALA A 261 10.68 -45.31 13.50
C ALA A 261 10.97 -46.75 13.04
N MET A 262 10.34 -47.20 11.95
CA MET A 262 10.60 -48.52 11.38
C MET A 262 12.04 -48.64 10.84
N ALA A 263 12.55 -47.61 10.17
CA ALA A 263 13.93 -47.61 9.68
C ALA A 263 14.95 -47.68 10.84
N LEU A 264 14.71 -46.94 11.92
CA LEU A 264 15.53 -46.98 13.13
C LEU A 264 15.46 -48.36 13.80
N ALA A 265 14.26 -48.94 13.94
CA ALA A 265 14.09 -50.28 14.50
C ALA A 265 14.83 -51.33 13.67
N TYR A 266 14.74 -51.25 12.33
CA TYR A 266 15.49 -52.12 11.43
C TYR A 266 17.00 -51.96 11.58
N ALA A 267 17.50 -50.71 11.64
CA ALA A 267 18.91 -50.43 11.84
C ALA A 267 19.43 -50.96 13.18
N VAL A 268 18.69 -50.76 14.27
CA VAL A 268 19.01 -51.30 15.60
C VAL A 268 18.98 -52.84 15.59
N GLY A 269 17.99 -53.45 14.93
CA GLY A 269 17.90 -54.89 14.76
C GLY A 269 19.10 -55.45 14.00
N ARG A 270 19.53 -54.78 12.93
CA ARG A 270 20.71 -55.16 12.15
C ARG A 270 22.00 -54.98 12.94
N TYR A 271 22.12 -53.92 13.73
CA TYR A 271 23.24 -53.70 14.63
C TYR A 271 23.33 -54.79 15.71
N ARG A 272 22.20 -55.09 16.37
CA ARG A 272 22.11 -56.19 17.35
C ARG A 272 22.45 -57.55 16.76
N ARG A 273 22.01 -57.85 15.53
CA ARG A 273 22.39 -59.08 14.82
C ARG A 273 23.90 -59.15 14.58
N LYS A 274 24.54 -58.05 14.15
CA LYS A 274 25.99 -58.02 13.97
C LYS A 274 26.74 -58.24 15.29
N THR A 275 26.29 -57.66 16.40
CA THR A 275 26.91 -57.90 17.73
C THR A 275 26.65 -59.31 18.25
N LEU A 276 25.48 -59.91 17.97
CA LEU A 276 25.21 -61.33 18.30
C LEU A 276 26.07 -62.30 17.48
N VAL A 277 26.29 -61.99 16.20
CA VAL A 277 27.18 -62.77 15.32
C VAL A 277 28.65 -62.62 15.73
N ALA A 278 29.08 -61.44 16.18
CA ALA A 278 30.42 -61.23 16.71
C ALA A 278 30.67 -61.98 18.04
N ASN A 279 29.64 -62.08 18.89
CA ASN A 279 29.74 -62.83 20.15
C ASN A 279 29.66 -64.36 19.98
N THR A 280 29.27 -64.86 18.80
CA THR A 280 29.18 -66.31 18.51
C THR A 280 30.42 -66.87 17.82
N THR A 281 31.37 -66.03 17.41
CA THR A 281 32.63 -66.46 16.77
C THR A 281 33.76 -66.82 17.75
N ASP A 282 33.54 -66.75 19.07
CA ASP A 282 34.54 -67.16 20.09
C ASP A 282 34.40 -68.60 20.61
N PHE A 283 33.57 -69.44 19.99
CA PHE A 283 33.50 -70.88 20.31
C PHE A 283 33.65 -71.73 19.05
N ALA A 284 34.87 -72.23 18.82
CA ALA A 284 35.14 -73.28 17.84
C ALA A 284 34.83 -74.67 18.43
N PRO A 285 34.22 -75.59 17.65
CA PRO A 285 34.37 -77.01 17.88
C PRO A 285 35.02 -77.73 16.68
N GLY A 286 36.00 -78.56 17.01
CA GLY A 286 36.79 -79.36 16.08
C GLY A 286 36.15 -80.67 15.64
N SER A 287 36.68 -81.15 14.50
CA SER A 287 36.87 -82.54 14.04
C SER A 287 35.77 -83.58 14.32
N THR A 288 35.05 -83.97 13.27
CA THR A 288 34.39 -85.28 13.18
C THR A 288 35.21 -86.24 12.33
N LEU A 289 35.58 -87.36 12.95
CA LEU A 289 36.33 -88.49 12.42
C LEU A 289 35.49 -89.25 11.36
N SER A 290 36.04 -89.48 10.16
CA SER A 290 35.40 -90.26 9.09
C SER A 290 35.47 -91.77 9.35
N ARG A 291 34.33 -92.46 9.19
CA ARG A 291 34.19 -93.91 9.41
C ARG A 291 34.45 -94.66 8.08
N VAL A 292 35.56 -95.39 8.00
CA VAL A 292 36.00 -96.16 6.82
C VAL A 292 35.19 -97.46 6.68
N SER A 293 34.82 -97.82 5.46
CA SER A 293 33.95 -98.95 5.12
C SER A 293 34.71 -100.29 5.11
N TYR A 294 34.04 -101.40 5.49
CA TYR A 294 34.61 -102.75 5.43
C TYR A 294 35.17 -103.12 4.04
N TYR A 295 34.55 -102.60 2.98
CA TYR A 295 35.03 -102.82 1.61
C TYR A 295 36.37 -102.13 1.31
N GLU A 296 36.61 -100.95 1.90
CA GLU A 296 37.88 -100.23 1.74
C GLU A 296 39.03 -100.96 2.43
N LEU A 297 38.77 -101.55 3.60
CA LEU A 297 39.74 -102.42 4.27
C LEU A 297 40.02 -103.70 3.45
N MET A 298 39.01 -104.31 2.84
CA MET A 298 39.18 -105.55 2.08
C MET A 298 39.94 -105.34 0.75
N GLN A 299 39.80 -104.18 0.11
CA GLN A 299 40.62 -103.81 -1.05
C GLN A 299 42.06 -103.49 -0.65
N ALA A 300 42.27 -102.80 0.48
CA ALA A 300 43.61 -102.47 0.96
C ALA A 300 44.43 -103.72 1.34
N THR A 301 43.78 -104.78 1.85
CA THR A 301 44.46 -106.03 2.23
C THR A 301 44.54 -107.08 1.13
N GLN A 302 44.12 -106.76 -0.11
CA GLN A 302 44.10 -107.68 -1.26
C GLN A 302 43.58 -109.10 -0.91
N GLY A 303 42.53 -109.17 -0.08
CA GLY A 303 41.90 -110.44 0.26
C GLY A 303 42.73 -111.41 1.11
N TYR A 304 43.70 -110.92 1.91
CA TYR A 304 44.53 -111.74 2.80
C TYR A 304 45.28 -112.89 2.08
N SER A 305 46.02 -112.53 1.02
CA SER A 305 46.93 -113.43 0.32
C SER A 305 48.16 -113.79 1.19
N GLU A 306 48.46 -115.09 1.29
CA GLU A 306 49.54 -115.68 2.12
C GLU A 306 50.97 -115.21 1.75
N ASN A 307 51.14 -114.45 0.67
CA ASN A 307 52.44 -113.95 0.20
C ASN A 307 52.93 -112.67 0.93
N HIS A 308 52.18 -112.15 1.91
CA HIS A 308 52.58 -111.02 2.76
C HIS A 308 52.63 -111.36 4.27
N LEU A 309 52.63 -112.66 4.61
CA LEU A 309 52.94 -113.12 5.96
C LEU A 309 54.46 -113.06 6.19
N MET A 310 54.96 -111.91 6.65
CA MET A 310 56.30 -111.87 7.25
C MET A 310 56.25 -112.47 8.67
N MET A 311 56.58 -113.78 8.75
CA MET A 311 57.47 -114.37 9.76
C MET A 311 58.71 -113.46 9.96
N GLU A 312 59.52 -113.44 11.03
CA GLU A 312 59.89 -114.35 12.11
C GLU A 312 60.87 -113.55 13.01
N GLY A 313 61.09 -113.97 14.27
CA GLY A 313 62.22 -113.50 15.08
C GLY A 313 61.86 -113.38 16.56
N MET A 314 61.79 -114.49 17.30
CA MET A 314 62.88 -115.14 18.05
C MET A 314 63.06 -114.58 19.47
N TRP A 315 62.78 -115.46 20.43
CA TRP A 315 62.98 -115.35 21.87
C TRP A 315 64.45 -115.51 22.25
N LEU A 316 64.95 -114.65 23.14
CA LEU A 316 65.67 -114.97 24.38
C LEU A 316 65.74 -113.71 25.27
#